data_AF-A0A7W1FYP2-F1
#
_entry.id   AF-A0A7W1FYP2-F1
#
_cell.length_a   1.000
_cell.length_b   1.000
_cell.length_c   1.000
_cell.angle_alpha   90.00
_cell.angle_beta   90.00
_cell.angle_gamma   90.00
#
_symmetry.space_group_name_H-M   'P 1'
#
loop_
_entity.id
_entity.type
_entity.pdbx_description
1 polymer ?
#
loop_
_entity_poly.entity_id
_entity_poly.type
_entity_poly.pdbx_seq_one_letter_code
_entity_poly.pdbx_strand_id
1 'polypeptide(L)'
;LQICANLTVLMEAFLPFTAKKLGAMLNLDANLKWNDASRTNLLLPGHQINTASLLFDKIEDETIAAQIQKLQDSKKMNETEKSEETSQKSKEVKAEIIFDDFSKMDIRVGTILEAEKVPKADKLLKLKIDTGIDIRTVVSGIAVNYKPEDIIGQQVSILVNLAPRKIKGIDSQGMILMSENSKGELSFVSPTKVNTENGSVIK
;
A
#
# COMPACT_ATOMS: atom_id res chain seq x y z
N LEU A 1 -18.39 -34.66 42.11
CA LEU A 1 -19.24 -34.01 41.08
C LEU A 1 -19.50 -32.52 41.35
N GLN A 2 -19.85 -32.08 42.56
CA GLN A 2 -20.04 -30.64 42.86
C GLN A 2 -18.82 -29.78 42.51
N ILE A 3 -17.61 -30.27 42.81
CA ILE A 3 -16.35 -29.59 42.46
C ILE A 3 -16.24 -29.42 40.94
N CYS A 4 -16.60 -30.43 40.15
CA CYS A 4 -16.59 -30.35 38.69
C CYS A 4 -17.64 -29.35 38.17
N ALA A 5 -18.81 -29.27 38.82
CA ALA A 5 -19.85 -28.29 38.47
C ALA A 5 -19.40 -26.85 38.76
N ASN A 6 -18.76 -26.60 39.91
CA ASN A 6 -18.16 -25.30 40.23
C ASN A 6 -17.01 -24.97 39.28
N LEU A 7 -16.19 -25.97 38.92
CA LEU A 7 -15.09 -25.81 38.00
C LEU A 7 -15.57 -25.42 36.59
N THR A 8 -16.72 -25.94 36.13
CA THR A 8 -17.36 -25.50 34.88
C THR A 8 -17.59 -23.98 34.87
N VAL A 9 -18.13 -23.42 35.95
CA VAL A 9 -18.41 -21.98 36.07
C VAL A 9 -17.12 -21.15 36.11
N LEU A 10 -16.10 -21.63 36.84
CA LEU A 10 -14.81 -20.94 36.94
C LEU A 10 -14.01 -20.99 35.63
N MET A 11 -14.07 -22.12 34.92
CA MET A 11 -13.37 -22.32 33.65
C MET A 11 -13.99 -21.52 32.51
N GLU A 12 -15.27 -21.13 32.57
CA GLU A 12 -15.93 -20.40 31.48
C GLU A 12 -15.18 -19.12 31.08
N ALA A 13 -14.61 -18.41 32.04
CA ALA A 13 -13.87 -17.16 31.81
C ALA A 13 -12.55 -17.35 31.03
N PHE A 14 -11.92 -18.53 31.12
CA PHE A 14 -10.60 -18.79 30.53
C PHE A 14 -10.60 -19.87 29.44
N LEU A 15 -11.50 -20.84 29.54
CA LEU A 15 -11.63 -22.03 28.70
C LEU A 15 -13.12 -22.30 28.40
N PRO A 16 -13.79 -21.41 27.64
CA PRO A 16 -15.24 -21.48 27.42
C PRO A 16 -15.68 -22.77 26.71
N PHE A 17 -14.83 -23.31 25.82
CA PHE A 17 -15.13 -24.56 25.13
C PHE A 17 -15.04 -25.77 26.04
N THR A 18 -14.02 -25.83 26.90
CA THR A 18 -13.87 -26.91 27.88
C THR A 18 -14.95 -26.84 28.95
N ALA A 19 -15.28 -25.63 29.42
CA ALA A 19 -16.40 -25.40 30.33
C ALA A 19 -17.72 -25.92 29.75
N LYS A 20 -18.04 -25.59 28.49
CA LYS A 20 -19.25 -26.12 27.81
C LYS A 20 -19.25 -27.64 27.69
N LYS A 21 -18.10 -28.26 27.34
CA LYS A 21 -17.98 -29.72 27.29
C LYS A 21 -18.22 -30.37 28.66
N LEU A 22 -17.64 -29.81 29.73
CA LEU A 22 -17.83 -30.31 31.09
C LEU A 22 -19.27 -30.10 31.59
N GLY A 23 -19.87 -28.95 31.28
CA GLY A 23 -21.28 -28.66 31.56
C GLY A 23 -22.23 -29.63 30.85
N ALA A 24 -21.94 -29.98 29.60
CA ALA A 24 -22.71 -30.98 28.86
C ALA A 24 -22.59 -32.39 29.46
N MET A 25 -21.39 -32.80 29.94
CA MET A 25 -21.22 -34.08 30.65
C MET A 25 -22.00 -34.12 31.96
N LEU A 26 -21.97 -33.03 32.72
CA LEU A 26 -22.67 -32.91 34.00
C LEU A 26 -24.16 -32.60 33.84
N ASN A 27 -24.65 -32.42 32.60
CA ASN A 27 -26.02 -32.05 32.28
C ASN A 27 -26.49 -30.83 33.09
N LEU A 28 -25.66 -29.78 33.10
CA LEU A 28 -25.89 -28.53 33.83
C LEU A 28 -26.66 -27.52 32.97
N ASP A 29 -27.50 -26.72 33.61
CA ASP A 29 -28.25 -25.64 32.94
C ASP A 29 -27.27 -24.56 32.44
N ALA A 30 -27.48 -24.08 31.20
CA ALA A 30 -26.58 -23.15 30.51
C ALA A 30 -26.57 -21.74 31.11
N ASN A 31 -27.41 -21.45 32.11
CA ASN A 31 -27.58 -20.14 32.74
C ASN A 31 -26.83 -19.96 34.07
N LEU A 32 -25.88 -20.83 34.40
CA LEU A 32 -25.06 -20.71 35.60
C LEU A 32 -24.25 -19.41 35.57
N LYS A 33 -24.38 -18.59 36.62
CA LYS A 33 -23.65 -17.32 36.74
C LYS A 33 -22.45 -17.49 37.65
N TRP A 34 -21.49 -16.57 37.54
CA TRP A 34 -20.29 -16.56 38.40
C TRP A 34 -20.59 -16.65 39.90
N ASN A 35 -21.70 -16.05 40.36
CA ASN A 35 -22.14 -16.10 41.75
C ASN A 35 -22.57 -17.50 42.23
N ASP A 36 -22.78 -18.43 41.31
CA ASP A 36 -23.21 -19.80 41.61
C ASP A 36 -22.01 -20.75 41.81
N ALA A 37 -20.78 -20.31 41.50
CA ALA A 37 -19.54 -21.10 41.61
C ALA A 37 -19.14 -21.48 43.06
N SER A 38 -19.77 -20.86 44.06
CA SER A 38 -19.56 -21.16 45.49
C SER A 38 -20.63 -22.06 46.09
N ARG A 39 -21.65 -22.45 45.31
CA ARG A 39 -22.75 -23.27 45.80
C ARG A 39 -22.30 -24.72 45.94
N THR A 40 -22.73 -25.35 47.03
CA THR A 40 -22.48 -26.78 47.32
C THR A 40 -23.60 -27.70 46.82
N ASN A 41 -24.69 -27.12 46.30
CA ASN A 41 -25.89 -27.83 45.87
C ASN A 41 -26.23 -27.57 44.39
N LEU A 42 -25.23 -27.62 43.50
CA LEU A 42 -25.46 -27.46 42.05
C LEU A 42 -26.02 -28.75 41.42
N LEU A 43 -25.63 -29.90 41.97
CA LEU A 43 -26.12 -31.21 41.55
C LEU A 43 -26.93 -31.86 42.67
N LEU A 44 -28.23 -32.02 42.48
CA LEU A 44 -29.08 -32.67 43.47
C LEU A 44 -28.85 -34.20 43.46
N PRO A 45 -28.99 -34.89 44.60
CA PRO A 45 -28.97 -36.36 44.63
C PRO A 45 -30.04 -36.94 43.68
N GLY A 46 -29.63 -37.84 42.78
CA GLY A 46 -30.49 -38.39 41.72
C GLY A 46 -30.34 -37.71 40.34
N HIS A 47 -29.48 -36.70 40.22
CA HIS A 47 -29.17 -36.04 38.95
C HIS A 47 -28.46 -36.99 37.97
N GLN A 48 -29.01 -37.10 36.76
CA GLN A 48 -28.42 -37.93 35.69
C GLN A 48 -27.36 -37.15 34.92
N ILE A 49 -26.16 -37.73 34.86
CA ILE A 49 -25.04 -37.23 34.06
C ILE A 49 -25.03 -37.90 32.67
N ASN A 50 -24.49 -37.17 31.70
CA ASN A 50 -24.31 -37.66 30.33
C ASN A 50 -23.00 -38.46 30.19
N THR A 51 -22.73 -38.96 28.97
CA THR A 51 -21.52 -39.72 28.67
C THR A 51 -20.27 -38.84 28.81
N ALA A 52 -19.24 -39.39 29.47
CA ALA A 52 -17.96 -38.72 29.60
C ALA A 52 -17.24 -38.66 28.24
N SER A 53 -16.70 -37.50 27.89
CA SER A 53 -15.81 -37.32 26.74
C SER A 53 -14.48 -36.70 27.16
N LEU A 54 -13.46 -36.76 26.31
CA LEU A 54 -12.14 -36.22 26.64
C LEU A 54 -12.17 -34.68 26.61
N LEU A 55 -11.77 -34.05 27.71
CA LEU A 55 -11.80 -32.57 27.85
C LEU A 55 -10.62 -31.90 27.15
N PHE A 56 -9.47 -32.55 27.15
CA PHE A 56 -8.23 -32.06 26.58
C PHE A 56 -7.57 -33.18 25.78
N ASP A 57 -7.31 -32.90 24.51
CA ASP A 57 -6.43 -33.73 23.70
C ASP A 57 -4.99 -33.28 23.95
N LYS A 58 -4.09 -34.25 24.14
CA LYS A 58 -2.67 -33.94 24.24
C LYS A 58 -2.21 -33.39 22.89
N ILE A 59 -1.55 -32.24 22.93
CA ILE A 59 -0.94 -31.65 21.75
C ILE A 59 0.31 -32.49 21.46
N GLU A 60 0.30 -33.25 20.37
CA GLU A 60 1.47 -34.02 19.92
C GLU A 60 2.44 -33.13 19.14
N ASP A 61 3.73 -33.45 19.22
CA ASP A 61 4.83 -32.62 18.69
C ASP A 61 4.68 -32.31 17.18
N GLU A 62 4.01 -33.18 16.43
CA GLU A 62 3.71 -32.99 15.00
C GLU A 62 2.77 -31.80 14.75
N THR A 63 1.79 -31.58 15.63
CA THR A 63 0.85 -30.46 15.52
C THR A 63 1.52 -29.12 15.84
N ILE A 64 2.50 -29.14 16.73
CA ILE A 64 3.35 -27.99 17.07
C ILE A 64 4.22 -27.63 15.87
N ALA A 65 4.87 -28.63 15.26
CA ALA A 65 5.71 -28.44 14.08
C ALA A 65 4.92 -27.84 12.90
N ALA A 66 3.71 -28.34 12.63
CA ALA A 66 2.84 -27.81 11.58
C ALA A 66 2.43 -26.35 11.83
N GLN A 67 2.14 -25.98 13.09
CA GLN A 67 1.77 -24.62 13.46
C GLN A 67 2.97 -23.66 13.35
N ILE A 68 4.17 -24.11 13.74
CA ILE A 68 5.42 -23.34 13.61
C ILE A 68 5.76 -23.13 12.14
N GLN A 69 5.62 -24.16 11.31
CA GLN A 69 5.88 -24.06 9.87
C GLN A 69 4.94 -23.05 9.20
N LYS A 70 3.64 -23.09 9.54
CA LYS A 70 2.65 -22.11 9.06
C LYS A 70 3.00 -20.66 9.45
N LEU A 71 3.53 -20.46 10.66
CA LEU A 71 4.00 -19.15 11.12
C LEU A 71 5.29 -18.70 10.41
N GLN A 72 6.20 -19.63 10.11
CA GLN A 72 7.43 -19.34 9.36
C GLN A 72 7.13 -19.02 7.89
N ASP A 73 6.21 -19.74 7.25
CA ASP A 73 5.79 -19.48 5.87
C ASP A 73 5.08 -18.12 5.76
N SER A 74 4.24 -17.78 6.74
CA SER A 74 3.61 -16.45 6.81
C SER A 74 4.63 -15.32 7.01
N LYS A 75 5.71 -15.55 7.79
CA LYS A 75 6.80 -14.58 7.93
C LYS A 75 7.60 -14.41 6.65
N LYS A 76 7.93 -15.51 5.96
CA LYS A 76 8.67 -15.47 4.69
C LYS A 76 7.88 -14.76 3.60
N MET A 77 6.58 -15.02 3.47
CA MET A 77 5.72 -14.31 2.51
C MET A 77 5.72 -12.80 2.77
N ASN A 78 5.59 -12.40 4.02
CA ASN A 78 5.56 -10.98 4.41
C ASN A 78 6.94 -10.30 4.26
N GLU A 79 8.05 -11.03 4.45
CA GLU A 79 9.41 -10.54 4.17
C GLU A 79 9.65 -10.42 2.66
N THR A 80 9.14 -11.35 1.86
CA THR A 80 9.29 -11.34 0.39
C THR A 80 8.50 -10.17 -0.22
N GLU A 81 7.25 -9.97 0.19
CA GLU A 81 6.42 -8.81 -0.21
C GLU A 81 7.05 -7.48 0.22
N LYS A 82 7.63 -7.42 1.43
CA LYS A 82 8.30 -6.20 1.93
C LYS A 82 9.62 -5.93 1.22
N SER A 83 10.34 -6.97 0.78
CA SER A 83 11.53 -6.80 -0.06
C SER A 83 11.21 -6.44 -1.51
N GLU A 84 10.07 -6.86 -2.05
CA GLU A 84 9.61 -6.45 -3.39
C GLU A 84 9.11 -4.99 -3.40
N GLU A 85 8.40 -4.53 -2.37
CA GLU A 85 7.97 -3.13 -2.25
C GLU A 85 9.13 -2.16 -1.93
N THR A 86 10.17 -2.63 -1.24
CA THR A 86 11.33 -1.77 -0.90
C THR A 86 12.38 -1.75 -2.01
N SER A 87 12.58 -2.86 -2.74
CA SER A 87 13.56 -2.95 -3.83
C SER A 87 13.12 -2.27 -5.12
N GLN A 88 11.81 -2.01 -5.30
CA GLN A 88 11.32 -1.24 -6.44
C GLN A 88 11.45 0.28 -6.30
N LYS A 89 11.73 0.83 -5.09
CA LYS A 89 11.80 2.29 -4.86
C LYS A 89 13.20 2.90 -4.91
N SER A 90 14.26 2.10 -4.88
CA SER A 90 15.54 2.51 -5.45
C SER A 90 15.51 2.13 -6.92
N LYS A 91 15.09 3.06 -7.80
CA LYS A 91 15.32 2.91 -9.25
C LYS A 91 16.79 2.50 -9.40
N GLU A 92 17.02 1.26 -9.82
CA GLU A 92 18.35 0.78 -10.20
C GLU A 92 18.95 1.86 -11.08
N VAL A 93 20.13 2.35 -10.71
CA VAL A 93 20.84 3.32 -11.52
C VAL A 93 20.98 2.69 -12.90
N LYS A 94 20.39 3.33 -13.91
CA LYS A 94 20.46 2.83 -15.30
C LYS A 94 21.93 2.62 -15.67
N ALA A 95 22.17 1.72 -16.63
CA ALA A 95 23.51 1.49 -17.17
C ALA A 95 24.23 2.81 -17.48
N GLU A 96 25.53 2.85 -17.20
CA GLU A 96 26.37 4.02 -17.45
C GLU A 96 26.29 4.41 -18.92
N ILE A 97 26.07 5.69 -19.18
CA ILE A 97 26.10 6.27 -20.52
C ILE A 97 27.32 7.17 -20.66
N ILE A 98 27.81 7.33 -21.88
CA ILE A 98 28.89 8.27 -22.18
C ILE A 98 28.36 9.71 -22.19
N PHE A 99 29.21 10.67 -21.83
CA PHE A 99 28.83 12.09 -21.81
C PHE A 99 28.34 12.60 -23.18
N ASP A 100 28.84 12.02 -24.28
CA ASP A 100 28.41 12.36 -25.64
C ASP A 100 26.90 12.11 -25.86
N ASP A 101 26.32 11.11 -25.21
CA ASP A 101 24.88 10.85 -25.31
C ASP A 101 24.04 11.90 -24.58
N PHE A 102 24.55 12.44 -23.47
CA PHE A 102 23.94 13.59 -22.82
C PHE A 102 24.09 14.86 -23.66
N SER A 103 25.27 15.08 -24.26
CA SER A 103 25.53 16.24 -25.13
C SER A 103 24.66 16.24 -26.41
N LYS A 104 24.16 15.08 -26.84
CA LYS A 104 23.18 14.99 -27.94
C LYS A 104 21.78 15.43 -27.53
N MET A 105 21.45 15.47 -26.25
CA MET A 105 20.12 15.88 -25.77
C MET A 105 20.05 17.41 -25.69
N ASP A 106 19.05 18.01 -26.34
CA ASP A 106 18.80 19.45 -26.25
C ASP A 106 17.73 19.68 -25.18
N ILE A 107 18.19 19.90 -23.95
CA ILE A 107 17.33 20.21 -22.81
C ILE A 107 17.36 21.72 -22.59
N ARG A 108 16.19 22.36 -22.52
CA ARG A 108 16.04 23.80 -22.33
C ARG A 108 15.06 24.14 -21.23
N VAL A 109 15.19 25.35 -20.70
CA VAL A 109 14.18 25.96 -19.83
C VAL A 109 13.11 26.62 -20.71
N GLY A 110 11.84 26.34 -20.42
CA GLY A 110 10.71 27.00 -21.07
C GLY A 110 9.61 27.39 -20.07
N THR A 111 8.77 28.34 -20.46
CA THR A 111 7.66 28.82 -19.63
C THR A 111 6.33 28.29 -20.16
N ILE A 112 5.47 27.80 -19.27
CA ILE A 112 4.13 27.33 -19.64
C ILE A 112 3.23 28.54 -19.91
N LEU A 113 2.77 28.70 -21.15
CA LEU A 113 1.86 29.76 -21.56
C LEU A 113 0.40 29.37 -21.37
N GLU A 114 0.05 28.14 -21.74
CA GLU A 114 -1.32 27.63 -21.69
C GLU A 114 -1.33 26.18 -21.22
N ALA A 115 -2.37 25.82 -20.48
CA ALA A 115 -2.62 24.45 -20.04
C ALA A 115 -4.09 24.07 -20.23
N GLU A 116 -4.34 22.95 -20.91
CA GLU A 116 -5.66 22.44 -21.23
C GLU A 116 -5.77 20.95 -20.86
N LYS A 117 -6.88 20.54 -20.26
CA LYS A 117 -7.15 19.12 -20.00
C LYS A 117 -7.52 18.41 -21.31
N VAL A 118 -6.87 17.29 -21.60
CA VAL A 118 -7.16 16.53 -22.81
C VAL A 118 -8.49 15.77 -22.65
N PRO A 119 -9.47 15.97 -23.54
CA PRO A 119 -10.73 15.24 -23.48
C PRO A 119 -10.47 13.74 -23.66
N LYS A 120 -11.09 12.90 -22.82
CA LYS A 120 -10.87 11.44 -22.74
C LYS A 120 -9.53 11.00 -22.13
N ALA A 121 -8.85 11.85 -21.37
CA ALA A 121 -7.62 11.50 -20.68
C ALA A 121 -7.51 12.15 -19.30
N ASP A 122 -7.91 11.44 -18.26
CA ASP A 122 -7.90 11.98 -16.89
C ASP A 122 -6.51 12.25 -16.33
N LYS A 123 -5.48 11.64 -16.93
CA LYS A 123 -4.08 11.80 -16.50
C LYS A 123 -3.24 12.73 -17.38
N LEU A 124 -3.77 13.24 -18.50
CA LEU A 124 -2.97 14.02 -19.46
C LEU A 124 -3.42 15.49 -19.52
N LEU A 125 -2.44 16.39 -19.45
CA LEU A 125 -2.57 17.81 -19.73
C LEU A 125 -1.82 18.14 -21.02
N LYS A 126 -2.44 18.95 -21.87
CA LYS A 126 -1.83 19.56 -23.05
C LYS A 126 -1.32 20.94 -22.63
N LEU A 127 -0.05 21.19 -22.87
CA LEU A 127 0.65 22.39 -22.45
C LEU A 127 1.24 23.07 -23.68
N LYS A 128 1.09 24.39 -23.79
CA LYS A 128 1.91 25.20 -24.70
C LYS A 128 3.05 25.79 -23.91
N ILE A 129 4.28 25.49 -24.34
CA ILE A 129 5.50 25.93 -23.67
C ILE A 129 6.25 26.83 -24.63
N ASP A 130 6.62 28.02 -24.16
CA ASP A 130 7.57 28.89 -24.82
C ASP A 130 8.99 28.46 -24.47
N THR A 131 9.71 27.94 -25.46
CA THR A 131 11.10 27.53 -25.31
C THR A 131 12.07 28.66 -25.63
N GLY A 132 11.60 29.90 -25.86
CA GLY A 132 12.40 31.06 -26.26
C GLY A 132 12.85 31.04 -27.72
N ILE A 133 12.84 29.87 -28.37
CA ILE A 133 13.06 29.72 -29.82
C ILE A 133 11.72 29.59 -30.53
N ASP A 134 10.85 28.73 -30.01
CA ASP A 134 9.54 28.44 -30.56
C ASP A 134 8.54 28.06 -29.47
N ILE A 135 7.25 28.19 -29.81
CA ILE A 135 6.15 27.75 -28.95
C ILE A 135 5.76 26.34 -29.40
N ARG A 136 5.89 25.37 -28.50
CA ARG A 136 5.59 23.96 -28.77
C ARG A 136 4.45 23.44 -27.94
N THR A 137 3.72 22.48 -28.50
CA THR A 137 2.70 21.73 -27.77
C THR A 137 3.30 20.46 -27.21
N VAL A 138 3.14 20.26 -25.90
CA VAL A 138 3.60 19.07 -25.18
C VAL A 138 2.44 18.46 -24.41
N VAL A 139 2.34 17.13 -24.44
CA VAL A 139 1.36 16.40 -23.64
C VAL A 139 2.08 15.74 -22.47
N SER A 140 1.68 16.10 -21.25
CA SER A 140 2.31 15.60 -20.02
C SER A 140 1.32 14.92 -19.09
N GLY A 141 1.79 13.88 -18.39
CA GLY A 141 1.02 13.03 -17.49
C GLY A 141 0.72 13.61 -16.11
N ILE A 142 0.61 14.93 -15.99
CA ILE A 142 0.60 15.66 -14.72
C ILE A 142 -0.78 16.03 -14.19
N ALA A 143 -1.85 15.65 -14.88
CA ALA A 143 -3.22 16.05 -14.52
C ALA A 143 -3.67 15.56 -13.13
N VAL A 144 -2.98 14.56 -12.57
CA VAL A 144 -3.27 14.00 -11.24
C VAL A 144 -2.74 14.89 -10.11
N ASN A 145 -1.61 15.57 -10.35
CA ASN A 145 -0.90 16.34 -9.32
C ASN A 145 -1.13 17.84 -9.44
N TYR A 146 -1.44 18.33 -10.65
CA TYR A 146 -1.52 19.76 -10.93
C TYR A 146 -2.79 20.12 -11.70
N LYS A 147 -3.39 21.25 -11.33
CA LYS A 147 -4.47 21.87 -12.11
C LYS A 147 -3.87 22.72 -13.24
N PRO A 148 -4.58 22.86 -14.38
CA PRO A 148 -4.12 23.69 -15.49
C PRO A 148 -3.82 25.14 -15.08
N GLU A 149 -4.60 25.69 -14.16
CA GLU A 149 -4.49 27.09 -13.71
C GLU A 149 -3.22 27.35 -12.89
N ASP A 150 -2.80 26.37 -12.08
CA ASP A 150 -1.67 26.52 -11.16
C ASP A 150 -0.30 26.47 -11.85
N ILE A 151 -0.26 25.95 -13.08
CA ILE A 151 0.98 25.69 -13.82
C ILE A 151 1.28 26.75 -14.89
N ILE A 152 0.31 27.61 -15.22
CA ILE A 152 0.52 28.71 -16.16
C ILE A 152 1.52 29.71 -15.55
N GLY A 153 2.51 30.11 -16.34
CA GLY A 153 3.59 31.01 -15.92
C GLY A 153 4.76 30.31 -15.20
N GLN A 154 4.67 29.01 -14.92
CA GLN A 154 5.79 28.28 -14.32
C GLN A 154 6.87 27.95 -15.35
N GLN A 155 8.14 28.03 -14.92
CA GLN A 155 9.29 27.59 -15.71
C GLN A 155 9.53 26.10 -15.50
N VAL A 156 9.76 25.37 -16.58
CA VAL A 156 9.97 23.92 -16.59
C VAL A 156 11.11 23.55 -17.52
N SER A 157 11.76 22.42 -17.23
CA SER A 157 12.77 21.83 -18.09
C SER A 157 12.13 20.95 -19.15
N ILE A 158 12.44 21.19 -20.43
CA ILE A 158 11.88 20.49 -21.58
C ILE A 158 13.00 19.95 -22.48
N LEU A 159 12.87 18.70 -22.91
CA LEU A 159 13.69 18.09 -23.94
C LEU A 159 13.07 18.37 -25.32
N VAL A 160 13.76 19.13 -26.16
CA VAL A 160 13.22 19.69 -27.41
C VAL A 160 13.58 18.89 -28.67
N ASN A 161 14.63 18.07 -28.62
CA ASN A 161 15.11 17.31 -29.78
C ASN A 161 14.59 15.86 -29.84
N LEU A 162 13.47 15.57 -29.15
CA LEU A 162 12.83 14.26 -29.19
C LEU A 162 11.85 14.19 -30.38
N ALA A 163 11.78 13.03 -31.04
CA ALA A 163 10.86 12.85 -32.16
C ALA A 163 9.40 13.09 -31.72
N PRO A 164 8.59 13.85 -32.49
CA PRO A 164 7.21 14.10 -32.15
C PRO A 164 6.43 12.79 -31.99
N ARG A 165 5.68 12.66 -30.89
CA ARG A 165 4.88 11.47 -30.62
C ARG A 165 3.41 11.84 -30.53
N LYS A 166 2.57 11.13 -31.28
CA LYS A 166 1.11 11.23 -31.16
C LYS A 166 0.63 10.56 -29.88
N ILE A 167 0.06 11.36 -28.98
CA ILE A 167 -0.56 10.89 -27.75
C ILE A 167 -2.04 11.31 -27.81
N LYS A 168 -2.94 10.33 -27.95
CA LYS A 168 -4.39 10.55 -28.03
C LYS A 168 -4.82 11.58 -29.09
N GLY A 169 -4.14 11.59 -30.24
CA GLY A 169 -4.44 12.48 -31.36
C GLY A 169 -3.80 13.87 -31.30
N ILE A 170 -3.02 14.18 -30.26
CA ILE A 170 -2.24 15.41 -30.14
C ILE A 170 -0.77 15.08 -30.40
N ASP A 171 -0.11 15.89 -31.24
CA ASP A 171 1.34 15.79 -31.48
C ASP A 171 2.10 16.42 -30.30
N SER A 172 2.80 15.58 -29.51
CA SER A 172 3.69 16.04 -28.43
C SER A 172 5.09 16.23 -28.99
N GLN A 173 5.56 17.47 -29.05
CA GLN A 173 6.84 17.88 -29.65
C GLN A 173 7.96 18.08 -28.62
N GLY A 174 7.93 17.29 -27.56
CA GLY A 174 8.90 17.35 -26.48
C GLY A 174 8.47 16.53 -25.27
N MET A 175 9.33 16.53 -24.25
CA MET A 175 9.06 15.89 -22.97
C MET A 175 9.47 16.81 -21.84
N ILE A 176 8.56 17.03 -20.88
CA ILE A 176 8.85 17.81 -19.67
C ILE A 176 9.54 16.88 -18.67
N LEU A 177 10.64 17.36 -18.10
CA LEU A 177 11.38 16.65 -17.08
C LEU A 177 10.77 16.94 -15.71
N MET A 178 10.52 15.87 -14.96
CA MET A 178 9.91 15.94 -13.64
C MET A 178 10.64 14.99 -12.70
N SER A 179 10.66 15.37 -11.44
CA SER A 179 11.07 14.50 -10.35
C SER A 179 9.85 13.74 -9.84
N GLU A 180 10.07 12.49 -9.42
CA GLU A 180 9.05 11.63 -8.84
C GLU A 180 9.49 11.25 -7.43
N ASN A 181 8.65 11.53 -6.43
CA ASN A 181 8.96 11.21 -5.03
C ASN A 181 8.58 9.75 -4.69
N SER A 182 9.01 9.25 -3.53
CA SER A 182 8.70 7.90 -3.01
C SER A 182 7.21 7.59 -2.87
N LYS A 183 6.35 8.60 -2.95
CA LYS A 183 4.88 8.49 -2.93
C LYS A 183 4.24 8.48 -4.33
N GLY A 184 5.02 8.58 -5.40
CA GLY A 184 4.53 8.69 -6.78
C GLY A 184 4.06 10.10 -7.16
N GLU A 185 4.38 11.12 -6.34
CA GLU A 185 4.06 12.51 -6.63
C GLU A 185 5.08 13.10 -7.60
N LEU A 186 4.59 13.72 -8.67
CA LEU A 186 5.42 14.40 -9.67
C LEU A 186 5.67 15.85 -9.25
N SER A 187 6.90 16.34 -9.42
CA SER A 187 7.28 17.73 -9.17
C SER A 187 8.13 18.27 -10.32
N PHE A 188 7.85 19.51 -10.75
CA PHE A 188 8.59 20.14 -11.84
C PHE A 188 10.06 20.35 -11.49
N VAL A 189 10.92 20.14 -12.50
CA VAL A 189 12.34 20.51 -12.42
C VAL A 189 12.49 21.89 -13.05
N SER A 190 12.76 22.89 -12.22
CA SER A 190 12.91 24.29 -12.62
C SER A 190 14.23 24.88 -12.09
N PRO A 191 14.78 25.90 -12.75
CA PRO A 191 15.97 26.59 -12.24
C PRO A 191 15.64 27.32 -10.92
N THR A 192 16.52 27.19 -9.93
CA THR A 192 16.36 27.87 -8.63
C THR A 192 16.53 29.39 -8.75
N LYS A 193 17.25 29.86 -9.78
CA LYS A 193 17.36 31.28 -10.09
C LYS A 193 16.10 31.73 -10.81
N VAL A 194 15.35 32.62 -10.15
CA VAL A 194 14.16 33.25 -10.71
C VAL A 194 14.54 34.00 -12.00
N ASN A 195 13.69 33.86 -13.03
CA ASN A 195 13.79 34.59 -14.30
C ASN A 195 14.94 34.17 -15.22
N THR A 196 15.21 32.86 -15.30
CA THR A 196 16.10 32.33 -16.34
C THR A 196 15.47 32.57 -17.71
N GLU A 197 16.21 33.07 -18.69
CA GLU A 197 15.66 33.35 -20.03
C GLU A 197 15.11 32.06 -20.66
N ASN A 198 13.92 32.14 -21.27
CA ASN A 198 13.37 31.03 -22.05
C ASN A 198 14.38 30.65 -23.15
N GLY A 199 14.65 29.37 -23.29
CA GLY A 199 15.62 28.85 -24.26
C GLY A 199 17.03 28.66 -23.73
N SER A 200 17.26 28.98 -22.46
CA SER A 200 18.50 28.64 -21.75
C SER A 200 18.75 27.12 -21.80
N VAL A 201 19.94 26.73 -22.25
CA VAL A 201 20.36 25.33 -22.38
C VAL A 201 20.76 24.78 -21.01
N ILE A 202 20.23 23.61 -20.67
CA ILE A 202 20.59 22.84 -19.48
C ILE A 202 21.76 21.92 -19.86
N LYS A 203 22.85 22.04 -19.10
CA LYS A 203 24.13 21.34 -19.33
C LYS A 203 24.67 20.78 -18.02
#